data_AF-A0A9D0RE20-F1
#
_entry.id   AF-A0A9D0RE20-F1
#
_cell.length_a   1.000
_cell.length_b   1.000
_cell.length_c   1.000
_cell.angle_alpha   90.00
_cell.angle_beta   90.00
_cell.angle_gamma   90.00
#
_symmetry.space_group_name_H-M   'P 1'
#
loop_
_entity.id
_entity.type
_entity.pdbx_description
1 polymer ?
#
loop_
_entity_poly.entity_id
_entity_poly.type
_entity_poly.pdbx_seq_one_letter_code
_entity_poly.pdbx_strand_id
1 'polypeptide(L)'
;MVCAVPAEAHKVNLFAFVEQGQVFVQGYFSDGKMAKNATVRVFGEGGRVLLDGKTDTAGEFSFPMPGEIPRRLVLDAGLGHIAEYRLDDDPDLAATLVADPAEGDSAGDVAGETGVAAVVRVDGELEAVVGKAVAEAVRPLAREINALKTQRSTSDIVGGIGLIVGLLGGFAYWKSRQRSAAGSKE
;
A
#
# COMPACT_ATOMS: atom_id res chain seq x y z
N MET A 1 -23.88 -28.27 -7.37
CA MET A 1 -22.94 -27.16 -7.64
C MET A 1 -22.70 -26.46 -6.32
N VAL A 2 -21.55 -26.72 -5.69
CA VAL A 2 -21.17 -26.12 -4.41
C VAL A 2 -20.59 -24.74 -4.73
N CYS A 3 -21.28 -23.68 -4.32
CA CYS A 3 -20.75 -22.33 -4.41
C CYS A 3 -19.74 -22.14 -3.28
N ALA A 4 -18.45 -22.17 -3.59
CA ALA A 4 -17.42 -21.71 -2.68
C ALA A 4 -17.49 -20.19 -2.62
N VAL A 5 -18.09 -19.65 -1.57
CA VAL A 5 -17.99 -18.23 -1.24
C VAL A 5 -16.54 -17.99 -0.82
N PRO A 6 -15.84 -16.98 -1.35
CA PRO A 6 -14.52 -16.63 -0.82
C PRO A 6 -14.69 -16.31 0.66
N ALA A 7 -14.03 -17.08 1.53
CA ALA A 7 -13.91 -16.72 2.93
C ALA A 7 -12.96 -15.51 2.99
N GLU A 8 -13.50 -14.34 3.32
CA GLU A 8 -12.68 -13.20 3.74
C GLU A 8 -12.05 -13.52 5.10
N ALA A 9 -10.99 -14.32 5.09
CA ALA A 9 -10.20 -14.59 6.27
C ALA A 9 -9.17 -13.47 6.43
N HIS A 10 -9.48 -12.48 7.26
CA HIS A 10 -8.58 -11.57 7.97
C HIS A 10 -7.26 -11.21 7.25
N LYS A 11 -7.31 -10.76 5.98
CA LYS A 11 -6.11 -10.34 5.27
C LYS A 11 -5.38 -9.24 6.04
N VAL A 12 -4.07 -9.41 6.24
CA VAL A 12 -3.17 -8.39 6.77
C VAL A 12 -2.55 -7.60 5.61
N ASN A 13 -2.31 -6.32 5.83
CA ASN A 13 -1.72 -5.40 4.88
C ASN A 13 -0.48 -4.76 5.52
N LEU A 14 0.50 -4.43 4.67
CA LEU A 14 1.74 -3.76 5.03
C LEU A 14 1.88 -2.50 4.17
N PHE A 15 2.05 -1.36 4.81
CA PHE A 15 2.40 -0.10 4.18
C PHE A 15 3.82 0.27 4.57
N ALA A 16 4.57 0.89 3.65
CA ALA A 16 5.92 1.36 3.87
C ALA A 16 6.13 2.72 3.20
N PHE A 17 6.90 3.59 3.84
CA PHE A 17 7.34 4.87 3.27
C PHE A 17 8.69 5.28 3.86
N VAL A 18 9.33 6.28 3.25
CA VAL A 18 10.64 6.78 3.68
C VAL A 18 10.55 8.27 3.95
N GLU A 19 11.08 8.67 5.09
CA GLU A 19 11.13 10.06 5.51
C GLU A 19 12.43 10.29 6.29
N GLN A 20 13.18 11.34 5.93
CA GLN A 20 14.42 11.74 6.63
C GLN A 20 15.42 10.59 6.83
N GLY A 21 15.60 9.71 5.84
CA GLY A 21 16.53 8.58 5.91
C GLY A 21 16.09 7.41 6.81
N GLN A 22 14.87 7.48 7.35
CA GLN A 22 14.22 6.38 8.06
C GLN A 22 13.16 5.73 7.19
N VAL A 23 13.08 4.40 7.27
CA VAL A 23 12.01 3.61 6.70
C VAL A 23 10.96 3.42 7.77
N PHE A 24 9.72 3.78 7.45
CA PHE A 24 8.56 3.58 8.29
C PHE A 24 7.70 2.49 7.69
N VAL A 25 7.24 1.57 8.53
CA VAL A 25 6.27 0.55 8.13
C VAL A 25 5.09 0.52 9.08
N GLN A 26 3.90 0.24 8.54
CA GLN A 26 2.69 0.06 9.33
C GLN A 26 1.93 -1.17 8.85
N GLY A 27 1.59 -2.05 9.79
CA GLY A 27 0.79 -3.24 9.57
C GLY A 27 -0.64 -3.09 10.08
N TYR A 28 -1.62 -3.47 9.27
CA TYR A 28 -3.02 -3.46 9.67
C TYR A 28 -3.83 -4.58 9.02
N PHE A 29 -4.84 -5.07 9.72
CA PHE A 29 -5.80 -6.03 9.21
C PHE A 29 -6.89 -5.34 8.39
N SER A 30 -7.55 -6.09 7.51
CA SER A 30 -8.61 -5.55 6.63
C SER A 30 -9.84 -5.03 7.38
N ASP A 31 -10.02 -5.40 8.66
CA ASP A 31 -11.05 -4.86 9.55
C ASP A 31 -10.61 -3.54 10.24
N GLY A 32 -9.44 -3.01 9.88
CA GLY A 32 -8.87 -1.76 10.40
C GLY A 32 -8.13 -1.89 11.72
N LYS A 33 -8.02 -3.10 12.30
CA LYS A 33 -7.20 -3.30 13.51
C LYS A 33 -5.72 -3.25 13.17
N MET A 34 -4.91 -2.69 14.06
CA MET A 34 -3.46 -2.66 13.89
C MET A 34 -2.84 -4.03 14.14
N ALA A 35 -1.85 -4.41 13.33
CA ALA A 35 -1.10 -5.64 13.49
C ALA A 35 0.00 -5.44 14.55
N LYS A 36 -0.37 -5.57 15.83
CA LYS A 36 0.51 -5.31 16.98
C LYS A 36 1.45 -6.48 17.25
N ASN A 37 2.68 -6.20 17.68
CA ASN A 37 3.71 -7.22 17.97
C ASN A 37 4.00 -8.18 16.81
N ALA A 38 3.64 -7.79 15.59
CA ALA A 38 3.87 -8.54 14.36
C ALA A 38 5.36 -8.45 14.01
N THR A 39 5.93 -9.54 13.53
CA THR A 39 7.34 -9.59 13.16
C THR A 39 7.52 -8.95 11.80
N VAL A 40 8.40 -7.96 11.71
CA VAL A 40 8.82 -7.36 10.43
C VAL A 40 10.20 -7.89 10.07
N ARG A 41 10.37 -8.36 8.84
CA ARG A 41 11.66 -8.77 8.28
C ARG A 41 11.93 -8.00 7.01
N VAL A 42 13.11 -7.42 6.92
CA VAL A 42 13.56 -6.63 5.77
C VAL A 42 14.61 -7.44 5.04
N PHE A 43 14.40 -7.62 3.74
CA PHE A 43 15.26 -8.40 2.87
C PHE A 43 15.91 -7.51 1.82
N GLY A 44 17.22 -7.68 1.63
CA GLY A 44 18.00 -7.07 0.57
C GLY A 44 18.06 -7.94 -0.67
N GLU A 45 19.09 -7.74 -1.48
CA GLU A 45 19.34 -8.51 -2.68
C GLU A 45 19.60 -9.98 -2.36
N GLY A 46 19.21 -10.88 -3.27
CA GLY A 46 19.37 -12.33 -3.09
C GLY A 46 18.60 -12.94 -1.92
N GLY A 47 17.68 -12.19 -1.30
CA GLY A 47 16.89 -12.67 -0.15
C GLY A 47 17.65 -12.66 1.18
N ARG A 48 18.76 -11.94 1.27
CA ARG A 48 19.49 -11.73 2.53
C ARG A 48 18.62 -10.94 3.50
N VAL A 49 18.56 -11.35 4.76
CA VAL A 49 17.92 -10.57 5.83
C VAL A 49 18.85 -9.41 6.21
N LEU A 50 18.36 -8.18 6.08
CA LEU A 50 19.07 -6.96 6.48
C LEU A 50 18.82 -6.65 7.96
N LEU A 51 17.56 -6.76 8.39
CA LEU A 51 17.16 -6.60 9.79
C LEU A 51 15.80 -7.26 10.06
N ASP A 52 15.52 -7.43 11.34
CA ASP A 52 14.26 -7.87 11.90
C ASP A 52 13.80 -6.95 13.04
N GLY A 53 12.49 -6.90 13.25
CA GLY A 53 11.87 -6.07 14.27
C GLY A 53 10.45 -6.48 14.58
N LYS A 54 9.80 -5.70 15.44
CA LYS A 54 8.39 -5.90 15.79
C LYS A 54 7.63 -4.59 15.72
N THR A 55 6.40 -4.68 15.23
CA THR A 55 5.47 -3.57 15.29
C THR A 55 5.01 -3.29 16.72
N ASP A 56 4.75 -2.02 17.00
CA ASP A 56 4.30 -1.54 18.29
C ASP A 56 2.77 -1.67 18.47
N THR A 57 2.20 -0.91 19.43
CA THR A 57 0.75 -0.91 19.68
C THR A 57 -0.07 -0.18 18.61
N ALA A 58 0.55 0.71 17.84
CA ALA A 58 -0.03 1.36 16.66
C ALA A 58 0.17 0.51 15.39
N GLY A 59 0.85 -0.65 15.48
CA GLY A 59 1.16 -1.48 14.33
C GLY A 59 2.34 -0.94 13.52
N GLU A 60 3.13 -0.04 14.10
CA GLU A 60 4.22 0.68 13.43
C GLU A 60 5.58 0.11 13.82
N PHE A 61 6.51 0.14 12.87
CA PHE A 61 7.92 -0.12 13.11
C PHE A 61 8.73 0.79 12.19
N SER A 62 9.80 1.39 12.71
CA SER A 62 10.71 2.21 11.91
C SER A 62 12.16 1.82 12.16
N PHE A 63 12.98 2.04 11.14
CA PHE A 63 14.40 1.73 11.19
C PHE A 63 15.19 2.64 10.24
N PRO A 64 16.46 2.94 10.56
CA PRO A 64 17.33 3.66 9.64
C PRO A 64 17.63 2.79 8.40
N MET A 65 17.90 3.42 7.26
CA MET A 65 18.25 2.73 6.02
C MET A 65 19.41 1.73 6.24
N PRO A 66 19.25 0.42 5.95
CA PRO A 66 20.18 -0.62 6.39
C PRO A 66 21.51 -0.73 5.60
N GLY A 67 22.06 0.38 5.10
CA GLY A 67 23.30 0.41 4.30
C GLY A 67 23.20 -0.24 2.91
N GLU A 68 22.13 -0.97 2.65
CA GLU A 68 21.72 -1.57 1.39
C GLU A 68 20.23 -1.26 1.17
N ILE A 69 19.82 -1.04 -0.08
CA ILE A 69 18.42 -0.78 -0.42
C ILE A 69 17.58 -2.05 -0.21
N PRO A 70 16.55 -2.02 0.66
CA PRO A 70 15.63 -3.13 0.83
C PRO A 70 14.95 -3.51 -0.49
N ARG A 71 14.81 -4.80 -0.77
CA ARG A 71 14.06 -5.32 -1.92
C ARG A 71 12.67 -5.80 -1.53
N ARG A 72 12.54 -6.32 -0.32
CA ARG A 72 11.28 -6.89 0.16
C ARG A 72 11.14 -6.72 1.66
N LEU A 73 9.96 -6.28 2.09
CA LEU A 73 9.58 -6.21 3.48
C LEU A 73 8.48 -7.23 3.72
N VAL A 74 8.57 -7.98 4.81
CA VAL A 74 7.58 -9.00 5.18
C VAL A 74 7.11 -8.73 6.58
N LEU A 75 5.79 -8.61 6.73
CA LEU A 75 5.14 -8.55 8.02
C LEU A 75 4.43 -9.88 8.28
N ASP A 76 4.72 -10.48 9.43
CA ASP A 76 4.15 -11.73 9.90
C ASP A 76 3.41 -11.47 11.23
N ALA A 77 2.09 -11.44 11.16
CA ALA A 77 1.20 -11.29 12.30
C ALA A 77 0.76 -12.63 12.92
N GLY A 78 1.38 -13.74 12.50
CA GLY A 78 1.11 -15.09 13.01
C GLY A 78 -0.10 -15.77 12.36
N LEU A 79 -0.23 -17.08 12.58
CA LEU A 79 -1.33 -17.91 12.08
C LEU A 79 -1.56 -17.83 10.55
N GLY A 80 -0.51 -17.54 9.79
CA GLY A 80 -0.58 -17.39 8.32
C GLY A 80 -0.98 -15.99 7.84
N HIS A 81 -1.13 -15.01 8.74
CA HIS A 81 -1.33 -13.61 8.37
C HIS A 81 0.02 -12.99 7.99
N ILE A 82 0.36 -13.11 6.72
CA ILE A 82 1.61 -12.59 6.16
C ILE A 82 1.28 -11.57 5.08
N ALA A 83 1.90 -10.39 5.16
CA ALA A 83 1.92 -9.40 4.10
C ALA A 83 3.34 -9.21 3.59
N GLU A 84 3.48 -9.15 2.27
CA GLU A 84 4.74 -8.79 1.63
C GLU A 84 4.59 -7.46 0.91
N TYR A 85 5.63 -6.65 0.97
CA TYR A 85 5.79 -5.43 0.20
C TYR A 85 7.09 -5.55 -0.60
N ARG A 86 7.00 -5.52 -1.93
CA ARG A 86 8.17 -5.55 -2.83
C ARG A 86 8.41 -4.14 -3.34
N LEU A 87 9.66 -3.71 -3.29
CA LEU A 87 10.01 -2.37 -3.73
C LEU A 87 9.87 -2.19 -5.24
N ASP A 88 10.01 -3.27 -6.02
CA ASP A 88 9.79 -3.26 -7.46
C ASP A 88 8.33 -2.94 -7.86
N ASP A 89 7.37 -3.11 -6.93
CA ASP A 89 5.96 -2.81 -7.14
C ASP A 89 5.62 -1.33 -6.82
N ASP A 90 6.56 -0.57 -6.25
CA ASP A 90 6.39 0.82 -5.82
C ASP A 90 7.60 1.69 -6.25
N PRO A 91 7.59 2.18 -7.50
CA PRO A 91 8.73 2.92 -8.07
C PRO A 91 8.99 4.26 -7.38
N ASP A 92 7.98 4.86 -6.74
CA ASP A 92 8.12 6.14 -6.03
C ASP A 92 8.89 5.95 -4.72
N LEU A 93 8.57 4.90 -3.96
CA LEU A 93 9.35 4.52 -2.79
C LEU A 93 10.76 4.06 -3.21
N ALA A 94 10.87 3.32 -4.30
CA ALA A 94 12.17 2.90 -4.85
C ALA A 94 13.04 4.11 -5.20
N ALA A 95 12.49 5.11 -5.87
CA ALA A 95 13.19 6.35 -6.21
C ALA A 95 13.61 7.12 -4.96
N THR A 96 12.76 7.19 -3.94
CA THR A 96 13.06 7.87 -2.67
C THR A 96 14.17 7.17 -1.88
N LEU A 97 14.27 5.84 -1.96
CA LEU A 97 15.34 5.05 -1.32
C LEU A 97 16.68 5.11 -2.07
N VAL A 98 16.65 5.38 -3.38
CA VAL A 98 17.84 5.49 -4.23
C VAL A 98 18.35 6.92 -4.29
N ALA A 99 17.47 7.91 -4.11
CA ALA A 99 17.87 9.28 -3.87
C ALA A 99 18.63 9.33 -2.52
N ASP A 100 19.91 9.69 -2.61
CA ASP A 100 20.86 9.71 -1.50
C ASP A 100 20.25 10.41 -0.26
N PRO A 101 20.25 9.80 0.95
CA PRO A 101 19.83 10.48 2.18
C PRO A 101 20.77 11.63 2.60
N ALA A 102 21.80 11.93 1.80
CA ALA A 102 22.79 12.97 2.05
C ALA A 102 22.35 14.40 1.65
N GLU A 103 21.24 14.89 2.19
CA GLU A 103 21.07 16.33 2.45
C GLU A 103 20.43 16.53 3.84
N GLY A 104 21.21 16.16 4.86
CA GLY A 104 20.97 16.46 6.27
C GLY A 104 22.27 16.92 6.91
N ASP A 105 22.65 18.16 6.58
CA ASP A 105 23.58 19.07 7.27
C ASP A 105 24.85 18.47 7.91
N SER A 106 25.98 18.66 7.22
CA SER A 106 27.31 18.41 7.77
C SER A 106 27.61 19.42 8.88
N ALA A 107 27.67 18.93 10.12
CA ALA A 107 28.24 19.68 11.23
C ALA A 107 29.73 19.95 10.98
N GLY A 108 30.00 21.17 10.52
CA GLY A 108 31.34 21.73 10.35
C GLY A 108 31.31 23.25 10.49
N ASP A 109 31.69 23.73 11.66
CA ASP A 109 32.69 24.79 11.91
C ASP A 109 32.29 25.87 12.94
N VAL A 110 33.22 26.05 13.88
CA VAL A 110 33.59 27.20 14.72
C VAL A 110 32.57 28.09 15.42
N ALA A 111 32.91 28.31 16.70
CA ALA A 111 32.48 29.39 17.56
C ALA A 111 32.46 30.77 16.87
N GLY A 112 31.35 31.49 17.08
CA GLY A 112 31.20 32.92 16.89
C GLY A 112 29.97 33.40 17.64
N GLU A 113 30.19 34.12 18.74
CA GLU A 113 29.14 34.65 19.60
C GLU A 113 28.38 35.84 18.96
N THR A 114 27.14 36.00 19.44
CA THR A 114 26.25 37.19 19.43
C THR A 114 25.39 37.48 18.21
N GLY A 115 24.06 37.49 18.42
CA GLY A 115 23.10 38.09 17.49
C GLY A 115 21.69 37.51 17.56
N VAL A 116 20.85 38.14 18.37
CA VAL A 116 19.40 37.96 18.58
C VAL A 116 18.62 37.42 17.37
N ALA A 117 18.12 36.19 17.48
CA ALA A 117 16.88 35.73 16.87
C ALA A 117 16.27 34.67 17.78
N ALA A 118 15.22 35.02 18.51
CA ALA A 118 14.42 34.08 19.25
C ALA A 118 13.69 33.17 18.26
N VAL A 119 14.35 32.07 17.88
CA VAL A 119 13.68 30.89 17.34
C VAL A 119 12.78 30.38 18.47
N VAL A 120 11.48 30.63 18.32
CA VAL A 120 10.46 29.98 19.15
C VAL A 120 10.68 28.48 18.97
N ARG A 121 11.16 27.83 20.02
CA ARG A 121 11.22 26.37 20.10
C ARG A 121 9.79 25.88 19.97
N VAL A 122 9.50 25.10 18.95
CA VAL A 122 8.22 24.42 18.82
C VAL A 122 8.29 23.22 19.76
N ASP A 123 7.70 23.37 20.95
CA ASP A 123 7.57 22.27 21.90
C ASP A 123 6.67 21.17 21.29
N GLY A 124 7.00 19.90 21.56
CA GLY A 124 6.35 18.70 20.97
C GLY A 124 4.84 18.58 21.18
N GLU A 125 4.25 19.46 21.98
CA GLU A 125 2.80 19.60 22.12
C GLU A 125 2.14 20.17 20.85
N LEU A 126 2.83 21.08 20.13
CA LEU A 126 2.31 21.63 18.87
C LEU A 126 2.38 20.60 17.74
N GLU A 127 3.43 19.79 17.69
CA GLU A 127 3.53 18.65 16.75
C GLU A 127 2.43 17.62 17.01
N ALA A 128 2.10 17.34 18.27
CA ALA A 128 1.01 16.44 18.62
C ALA A 128 -0.37 16.98 18.20
N VAL A 129 -0.60 18.30 18.35
CA VAL A 129 -1.85 18.95 17.92
C VAL A 129 -1.95 19.01 16.39
N VAL A 130 -0.85 19.35 15.70
CA VAL A 130 -0.79 19.38 14.24
C VAL A 130 -0.94 17.97 13.67
N GLY A 131 -0.24 16.98 14.21
CA GLY A 131 -0.34 15.58 13.80
C GLY A 131 -1.75 15.03 13.98
N LYS A 132 -2.44 15.39 15.08
CA LYS A 132 -3.84 15.02 15.30
C LYS A 132 -4.79 15.67 14.29
N ALA A 133 -4.62 16.96 14.00
CA ALA A 133 -5.44 17.68 13.03
C ALA A 133 -5.24 17.17 11.59
N VAL A 134 -3.99 16.88 11.21
CA VAL A 134 -3.65 16.32 9.90
C VAL A 134 -4.18 14.89 9.78
N ALA A 135 -4.00 14.04 10.79
CA ALA A 135 -4.53 12.68 10.78
C ALA A 135 -6.06 12.65 10.66
N GLU A 136 -6.76 13.60 11.28
CA GLU A 136 -8.21 13.72 11.19
C GLU A 136 -8.68 14.17 9.79
N ALA A 137 -7.94 15.06 9.15
CA ALA A 137 -8.21 15.53 7.78
C ALA A 137 -7.90 14.47 6.70
N VAL A 138 -6.90 13.60 6.91
CA VAL A 138 -6.46 12.60 5.93
C VAL A 138 -7.33 11.33 5.95
N ARG A 139 -7.95 10.99 7.10
CA ARG A 139 -8.85 9.82 7.25
C ARG A 139 -9.96 9.70 6.20
N PRO A 140 -10.72 10.75 5.85
CA PRO A 140 -11.76 10.63 4.82
C PRO A 140 -11.18 10.36 3.42
N LEU A 141 -10.04 10.95 3.07
CA LEU A 141 -9.40 10.76 1.76
C LEU A 141 -8.82 9.35 1.59
N ALA A 142 -8.20 8.81 2.65
CA ALA A 142 -7.67 7.45 2.63
C ALA A 142 -8.77 6.38 2.44
N ARG A 143 -9.99 6.64 2.95
CA ARG A 143 -11.16 5.76 2.77
C ARG A 143 -11.66 5.75 1.33
N GLU A 144 -11.73 6.91 0.67
CA GLU A 144 -12.16 6.99 -0.74
C GLU A 144 -11.18 6.30 -1.69
N ILE A 145 -9.87 6.45 -1.46
CA ILE A 145 -8.84 5.78 -2.27
C ILE A 145 -8.96 4.26 -2.15
N ASN A 146 -9.18 3.74 -0.94
CA ASN A 146 -9.31 2.30 -0.71
C ASN A 146 -10.63 1.72 -1.29
N ALA A 147 -11.72 2.48 -1.21
CA ALA A 147 -12.99 2.13 -1.82
C ALA A 147 -12.91 2.06 -3.36
N LEU A 148 -12.14 2.97 -3.99
CA LEU A 148 -11.95 3.00 -5.45
C LEU A 148 -10.99 1.91 -5.95
N LYS A 149 -9.94 1.57 -5.19
CA LYS A 149 -8.96 0.53 -5.58
C LYS A 149 -9.56 -0.88 -5.57
N THR A 150 -10.62 -1.10 -4.79
CA THR A 150 -11.30 -2.40 -4.63
C THR A 150 -12.32 -2.69 -5.75
N GLN A 151 -12.70 -1.68 -6.56
CA GLN A 151 -13.78 -1.85 -7.53
C GLN A 151 -13.35 -2.38 -8.91
N ARG A 152 -12.05 -2.56 -9.18
CA ARG A 152 -11.60 -3.32 -10.37
C ARG A 152 -11.55 -4.82 -10.04
N SER A 153 -12.72 -5.40 -9.78
CA SER A 153 -12.86 -6.83 -9.53
C SER A 153 -13.08 -7.59 -10.84
N THR A 154 -12.80 -8.89 -10.82
CA THR A 154 -12.99 -9.82 -11.94
C THR A 154 -14.41 -9.83 -12.52
N SER A 155 -15.39 -9.28 -11.80
CA SER A 155 -16.76 -9.05 -12.27
C SER A 155 -16.81 -8.14 -13.50
N ASP A 156 -15.93 -7.15 -13.62
CA ASP A 156 -15.88 -6.29 -14.81
C ASP A 156 -15.39 -7.05 -16.04
N ILE A 157 -14.45 -7.98 -15.85
CA ILE A 157 -13.91 -8.82 -16.93
C ILE A 157 -14.97 -9.83 -17.38
N VAL A 158 -15.59 -10.55 -16.45
CA VAL A 158 -16.61 -11.55 -16.76
C VAL A 158 -17.88 -10.87 -17.31
N GLY A 159 -18.27 -9.73 -16.74
CA GLY A 159 -19.39 -8.92 -17.23
C GLY A 159 -19.14 -8.36 -18.64
N GLY A 160 -17.94 -7.84 -18.89
CA GLY A 160 -17.52 -7.37 -20.22
C GLY A 160 -17.52 -8.48 -21.26
N ILE A 161 -16.96 -9.66 -20.93
CA ILE A 161 -16.98 -10.84 -21.82
C ILE A 161 -18.42 -11.28 -22.09
N GLY A 162 -19.27 -11.34 -21.05
CA GLY A 162 -20.68 -11.71 -21.17
C GLY A 162 -21.46 -10.76 -22.09
N LEU A 163 -21.20 -9.46 -22.02
CA LEU A 163 -21.85 -8.46 -22.87
C LEU A 163 -21.46 -8.59 -24.35
N ILE A 164 -20.17 -8.85 -24.63
CA ILE A 164 -19.67 -9.08 -26.00
C ILE A 164 -20.31 -10.34 -26.60
N VAL A 165 -20.27 -11.46 -25.87
CA VAL A 165 -20.83 -12.75 -26.33
C VAL A 165 -22.35 -12.64 -26.49
N GLY A 166 -23.03 -11.95 -25.58
CA GLY A 166 -24.48 -11.74 -25.61
C GLY A 166 -24.93 -10.94 -26.84
N LEU A 167 -24.26 -9.82 -27.16
CA LEU A 167 -24.57 -9.03 -28.35
C LEU A 167 -24.32 -9.80 -29.65
N LEU A 168 -23.18 -10.50 -29.73
CA LEU A 168 -22.84 -11.29 -30.91
C LEU A 168 -23.82 -12.45 -31.13
N GLY A 169 -24.18 -13.14 -30.03
CA GLY A 169 -25.16 -14.22 -30.04
C GLY A 169 -26.56 -13.74 -30.41
N GLY A 170 -27.01 -12.61 -29.86
CA GLY A 170 -28.30 -11.98 -30.21
C GLY A 170 -28.36 -11.58 -31.68
N PHE A 171 -27.29 -10.98 -32.21
CA PHE A 171 -27.20 -10.64 -33.63
C PHE A 171 -27.23 -11.88 -34.54
N ALA A 172 -26.47 -12.93 -34.19
CA ALA A 172 -26.47 -14.18 -34.94
C ALA A 172 -27.84 -14.87 -34.92
N TYR A 173 -28.53 -14.86 -33.77
CA TYR A 173 -29.88 -15.41 -33.63
C TYR A 173 -30.91 -14.64 -34.47
N TRP A 174 -30.87 -13.30 -34.45
CA TRP A 174 -31.77 -12.48 -35.26
C TRP A 174 -31.54 -12.70 -36.77
N LYS A 175 -30.27 -12.76 -37.20
CA LYS A 175 -29.89 -13.07 -38.58
C LYS A 175 -30.30 -14.50 -38.98
N SER A 176 -30.19 -15.47 -38.09
CA SER A 176 -30.68 -16.83 -38.29
C SER A 176 -32.19 -16.83 -38.51
N ARG A 177 -32.97 -16.09 -37.70
CA ARG A 177 -34.42 -15.96 -37.88
C ARG A 177 -34.80 -15.32 -39.22
N GLN A 178 -34.04 -14.34 -39.69
CA GLN A 178 -34.26 -13.74 -41.01
C GLN A 178 -33.99 -14.72 -42.15
N ARG A 179 -32.98 -15.60 -42.01
CA ARG A 179 -32.73 -16.68 -42.98
C ARG A 179 -33.79 -17.76 -42.93
N SER A 180 -34.27 -18.15 -41.75
CA SER A 180 -35.37 -19.11 -41.62
C SER A 180 -36.70 -18.57 -42.17
N ALA A 181 -36.94 -17.26 -42.09
CA ALA A 181 -38.08 -16.62 -42.73
C ALA A 181 -37.95 -16.52 -44.26
N ALA A 182 -36.72 -16.45 -44.79
CA ALA A 182 -36.45 -16.43 -46.23
C ALA A 182 -36.48 -17.83 -46.87
N GLY A 183 -36.11 -18.89 -46.13
CA GLY A 183 -36.06 -20.28 -46.61
C GLY A 183 -37.37 -21.08 -46.49
N SER A 184 -38.45 -20.47 -46.00
CA SER A 184 -39.78 -21.11 -45.87
C SER A 184 -40.71 -20.83 -47.07
N LYS A 185 -40.18 -20.24 -48.16
CA LYS A 185 -40.93 -19.85 -49.36
C LYS A 185 -40.58 -20.65 -50.63
N GLU A 186 -39.80 -21.72 -50.51
CA GLU A 186 -39.54 -22.66 -51.61
C GLU A 186 -40.39 -23.93 -51.48
#